data_AF-A0A367M4L0-F1
#
_entry.id   AF-A0A367M4L0-F1
#
_cell.length_a   1.000
_cell.length_b   1.000
_cell.length_c   1.000
_cell.angle_alpha   90.00
_cell.angle_beta   90.00
_cell.angle_gamma   90.00
#
_symmetry.space_group_name_H-M   'P 1'
#
loop_
_entity.id
_entity.type
_entity.pdbx_description
1 polymer ?
#
loop_
_entity_poly.entity_id
_entity_poly.type
_entity_poly.pdbx_seq_one_letter_code
_entity_poly.pdbx_strand_id
1 'polypeptide(L)' 'EQVKRALVRYPVKVTRVDVDPARNPFGLALDCYEGAPQRISTPEPTRPASGGLSPQAPQGETP' A
#
# COMPACT_ATOMS: atom_id res chain seq x y z
N GLU A 1 15.64 -21.27 -11.00
CA GLU A 1 15.95 -20.48 -9.78
C GLU A 1 14.75 -19.59 -9.45
N GLN A 2 14.13 -19.73 -8.27
CA GLN A 2 12.94 -18.95 -7.91
C GLN A 2 13.38 -17.71 -7.12
N VAL A 3 13.39 -16.55 -7.79
CA VAL A 3 13.75 -15.26 -7.14
C VAL A 3 12.63 -14.88 -6.18
N LYS A 4 12.93 -14.84 -4.87
CA LYS A 4 11.97 -14.42 -3.85
C LYS A 4 11.71 -12.92 -3.98
N ARG A 5 10.53 -12.54 -4.50
CA ARG A 5 10.11 -11.15 -4.66
C ARG A 5 9.59 -10.62 -3.32
N ALA A 6 10.21 -9.56 -2.82
CA ALA A 6 9.75 -8.83 -1.63
C ALA A 6 9.51 -7.35 -2.00
N LEU A 7 8.40 -6.78 -1.53
CA LEU A 7 8.13 -5.35 -1.68
C LEU A 7 8.82 -4.60 -0.54
N VAL A 8 9.64 -3.60 -0.88
CA VAL A 8 10.45 -2.84 0.10
C VAL A 8 10.31 -1.35 -0.17
N ARG A 9 10.05 -0.56 0.88
CA ARG A 9 10.02 0.90 0.86
C ARG A 9 11.33 1.45 1.41
N TYR A 10 11.99 2.31 0.64
CA TYR A 10 13.18 3.04 1.06
C TYR A 10 12.80 4.49 1.36
N PRO A 11 12.85 4.94 2.61
CA PRO A 11 12.62 6.35 2.93
C PRO A 11 13.79 7.18 2.37
N VAL A 12 13.49 8.24 1.64
CA VAL A 12 14.48 9.11 0.98
C VAL A 12 14.41 10.51 1.61
N LYS A 13 15.56 11.09 1.92
CA LYS A 13 15.63 12.45 2.47
C LYS A 13 15.64 13.45 1.33
N VAL A 14 14.83 14.50 1.45
CA VAL A 14 14.80 15.61 0.49
C VAL A 14 15.35 16.85 1.18
N THR A 15 16.32 17.50 0.56
CA THR A 15 16.92 18.75 1.06
C THR A 15 16.76 19.88 0.04
N ARG A 16 16.79 21.12 0.53
CA ARG A 16 16.85 22.31 -0.32
C ARG A 16 18.28 22.52 -0.81
N VAL A 17 18.41 22.85 -2.10
CA VAL A 17 19.68 23.22 -2.71
C VAL A 17 19.49 24.49 -3.53
N ASP A 18 20.44 25.41 -3.39
CA ASP A 18 20.49 26.62 -4.20
C ASP A 18 21.23 26.30 -5.52
N VAL A 19 20.44 26.02 -6.55
CA VAL A 19 20.93 25.68 -7.89
C VAL A 19 20.11 26.49 -8.88
N ASP A 20 20.72 26.83 -10.01
CA ASP A 20 20.08 27.56 -11.10
C ASP A 20 18.63 27.09 -11.35
N PRO A 21 17.62 27.97 -11.17
CA PRO A 21 16.22 27.65 -11.35
C PRO A 21 15.87 27.16 -12.76
N ALA A 22 16.65 27.54 -13.78
CA ALA A 22 16.46 27.03 -15.13
C ALA A 22 16.80 25.53 -15.24
N ARG A 23 17.69 25.04 -14.37
CA ARG A 23 18.13 23.63 -14.32
C ARG A 23 17.37 22.83 -13.27
N ASN A 24 17.05 23.46 -12.14
CA ASN A 24 16.26 22.85 -11.07
C ASN A 24 15.25 23.88 -10.51
N PRO A 25 14.05 23.96 -11.11
CA PRO A 25 13.06 24.96 -10.72
C PRO A 25 12.50 24.73 -9.30
N PHE A 26 12.69 23.53 -8.74
CA PHE A 26 12.19 23.18 -7.42
C PHE A 26 13.20 23.50 -6.32
N GLY A 27 14.49 23.64 -6.64
CA GLY A 27 15.56 23.84 -5.65
C GLY A 27 15.61 22.71 -4.61
N LEU A 28 15.33 21.48 -5.01
CA LEU A 28 15.34 20.29 -4.16
C LEU A 28 16.33 19.25 -4.67
N ALA A 29 16.91 18.48 -3.75
CA ALA A 29 17.77 17.34 -4.04
C ALA A 29 17.46 16.17 -3.10
N LEU A 30 17.78 14.95 -3.56
CA LEU A 30 17.72 13.75 -2.73
C LEU A 30 19.04 13.60 -1.98
N ASP A 31 18.99 13.60 -0.65
CA ASP A 31 20.14 13.43 0.24
C ASP A 31 20.16 12.01 0.81
N CYS A 32 20.40 11.04 -0.07
CA CYS A 32 20.45 9.61 0.28
C CYS A 32 19.17 9.11 0.97
N TYR A 33 19.28 7.96 1.63
CA TYR A 33 18.19 7.37 2.41
C TYR A 33 18.07 8.04 3.77
N GLU A 34 16.83 8.26 4.21
CA GLU A 34 16.53 8.83 5.52
C GLU A 34 16.59 7.75 6.62
N GLY A 35 16.49 6.47 6.26
CA GLY A 35 16.52 5.38 7.23
C GLY A 35 16.58 4.00 6.60
N ALA A 36 16.37 2.98 7.44
CA ALA A 36 16.43 1.59 7.02
C ALA A 36 15.27 1.20 6.09
N PRO A 37 15.50 0.26 5.14
CA PRO A 37 14.45 -0.21 4.24
C PRO A 37 13.35 -0.95 5.01
N GLN A 38 12.09 -0.67 4.70
CA GLN A 38 10.93 -1.28 5.33
C GLN A 38 10.27 -2.30 4.40
N ARG A 39 9.99 -3.51 4.90
CA ARG A 39 9.20 -4.49 4.13
C ARG A 39 7.74 -4.08 4.10
N ILE A 40 7.15 -4.14 2.91
CA ILE A 40 5.72 -3.92 2.70
C ILE A 40 5.07 -5.30 2.59
N SER A 41 4.09 -5.57 3.46
CA SER A 41 3.22 -6.74 3.32
C SER A 41 2.12 -6.42 2.31
N THR A 42 1.82 -7.35 1.42
CA THR A 42 0.65 -7.24 0.55
C THR A 42 -0.61 -7.31 1.44
N PRO A 43 -1.57 -6.37 1.31
CA PRO A 43 -2.86 -6.53 1.99
C PRO A 43 -3.50 -7.85 1.54
N GLU A 44 -4.07 -8.59 2.49
CA GLU A 44 -4.81 -9.81 2.16
C GLU A 44 -5.93 -9.43 1.18
N PRO A 45 -6.08 -10.13 0.05
CA PRO A 45 -7.18 -9.85 -0.87
C PRO A 45 -8.48 -9.98 -0.09
N THR A 46 -9.25 -8.88 -0.01
CA THR A 46 -10.58 -8.88 0.62
C THR A 46 -11.41 -9.95 -0.05
N ARG A 47 -11.58 -11.10 0.64
CA ARG A 47 -12.47 -12.16 0.18
C ARG A 47 -13.87 -11.56 0.19
N PRO A 48 -14.60 -11.49 -0.94
CA PRO A 48 -15.98 -11.05 -0.91
C PRO A 48 -16.72 -11.94 0.08
N ALA A 49 -17.42 -11.32 1.04
CA ALA A 49 -18.21 -12.04 2.02
C ALA A 49 -19.15 -12.97 1.26
N SER A 50 -18.97 -14.28 1.42
CA SER A 50 -19.92 -15.27 0.91
C SER A 50 -21.26 -14.93 1.54
N GLY A 51 -22.17 -14.37 0.74
CA GLY A 51 -23.49 -13.94 1.17
C GLY A 51 -24.15 -15.08 1.93
N GLY A 52 -24.34 -14.88 3.23
CA GLY A 52 -25.09 -15.81 4.07
C GLY A 52 -26.51 -15.89 3.53
N LEU A 53 -26.85 -17.02 2.90
CA LEU A 53 -28.24 -17.37 2.67
C LEU A 53 -28.86 -17.66 4.04
N SER A 54 -29.57 -16.68 4.59
CA SER A 54 -30.52 -16.92 5.68
C SER A 54 -31.56 -17.94 5.19
N PRO A 55 -31.74 -19.09 5.85
CA PRO A 55 -32.92 -19.91 5.57
C PRO A 55 -34.13 -19.19 6.14
N GLN A 56 -34.93 -18.62 5.23
CA GLN A 56 -36.25 -18.07 5.52
C GLN A 56 -37.16 -19.26 5.91
N ALA A 57 -37.56 -19.33 7.18
CA ALA A 57 -38.54 -20.31 7.65
C ALA A 57 -39.92 -19.95 7.10
N PRO A 58 -40.66 -20.87 6.45
CA PRO A 58 -42.07 -20.62 6.14
C PRO A 58 -42.90 -20.80 7.42
N GLN A 59 -43.47 -19.70 7.93
CA GLN A 59 -44.54 -19.77 8.92
C GLN A 59 -45.89 -19.85 8.20
N GLY A 60 -46.52 -21.02 8.29
CA GLY A 60 -47.89 -21.35 7.90
C GLY A 60 -48.09 -22.83 8.22
N GLU A 61 -49.14 -23.33 8.86
CA GLU A 61 -50.50 -22.85 9.15
C GLU A 61 -50.98 -23.55 10.44
N THR A 62 -51.90 -22.91 11.17
CA THR A 62 -52.70 -23.46 12.29
C THR A 62 -53.62 -24.62 11.81
N PRO A 63 -54.13 -25.52 12.67
CA PRO A 63 -55.14 -25.22 13.71
C PRO A 63 -54.77 -25.64 15.14
#